data_AF-R6HAN4-F1
#
_entry.id   AF-R6HAN4-F1
#
_cell.length_a   1.000
_cell.length_b   1.000
_cell.length_c   1.000
_cell.angle_alpha   90.00
_cell.angle_beta   90.00
_cell.angle_gamma   90.00
#
_symmetry.space_group_name_H-M   'P 1'
#
loop_
_entity.id
_entity.type
_entity.pdbx_description
1 polymer ?
#
loop_
_entity_poly.entity_id
_entity_poly.type
_entity_poly.pdbx_seq_one_letter_code
_entity_poly.pdbx_strand_id
1 'polypeptide(L)'
;MEGERLRRGVLIRHLILPGQVENSLRVLDWIGETFPKGTVLVSLMRQYTPMPRVAGLPPLDRQVTQEEYEAVLSWMYLNELDGFVQEEAASEKFIPNFKKE
;
A
#
# COMPACT_ATOMS: atom_id res chain seq x y z
N MET A 1 -23.88 -6.06 -1.61
CA MET A 1 -23.23 -7.37 -1.39
C MET A 1 -22.37 -7.22 -0.16
N GLU A 2 -22.68 -7.97 0.89
CA GLU A 2 -21.93 -7.97 2.15
C GLU A 2 -20.51 -8.46 1.83
N GLY A 3 -19.54 -7.54 1.78
CA GLY A 3 -18.20 -7.82 1.28
C GLY A 3 -17.53 -8.95 2.05
N GLU A 4 -16.98 -9.92 1.32
CA GLU A 4 -16.26 -11.05 1.90
C GLU A 4 -15.12 -10.55 2.78
N ARG A 5 -15.33 -10.58 4.10
CA ARG A 5 -14.30 -10.27 5.09
C ARG A 5 -13.35 -11.46 5.20
N LEU A 6 -12.05 -11.17 5.23
CA LEU A 6 -11.04 -12.18 5.55
C LEU A 6 -11.32 -12.71 6.97
N ARG A 7 -11.77 -13.98 7.07
CA ARG A 7 -12.10 -14.62 8.36
C ARG A 7 -10.89 -15.28 9.03
N ARG A 8 -9.92 -15.73 8.22
CA ARG A 8 -8.67 -16.39 8.65
C ARG A 8 -7.63 -16.25 7.56
N GLY A 9 -6.35 -16.21 7.92
CA GLY A 9 -5.22 -16.07 6.99
C GLY A 9 -4.33 -14.89 7.33
N VAL A 10 -3.37 -14.60 6.45
CA VAL A 10 -2.42 -13.49 6.60
C VAL A 10 -2.67 -12.47 5.48
N LEU A 11 -2.83 -11.20 5.86
CA LEU A 11 -2.93 -10.07 4.94
C LEU A 11 -1.72 -9.15 5.13
N ILE A 12 -0.89 -9.03 4.11
CA ILE A 12 0.23 -8.10 4.06
C ILE A 12 -0.29 -6.78 3.48
N ARG A 13 -0.31 -5.74 4.32
CA ARG A 13 -0.69 -4.39 3.90
C ARG A 13 0.57 -3.60 3.57
N HIS A 14 0.79 -3.30 2.30
CA HIS A 14 1.97 -2.57 1.82
C HIS A 14 1.61 -1.12 1.53
N LEU A 15 2.14 -0.19 2.33
CA LEU A 15 1.97 1.25 2.10
C LEU A 15 3.03 1.73 1.11
N ILE A 16 2.58 2.24 -0.03
CA ILE A 16 3.47 2.88 -1.00
C ILE A 16 3.81 4.28 -0.49
N LEU A 17 5.10 4.62 -0.50
CA LEU A 17 5.60 5.95 -0.19
C LEU A 17 5.99 6.70 -1.47
N PRO A 18 5.78 8.03 -1.51
CA PRO A 18 6.13 8.85 -2.67
C PRO A 18 7.63 8.74 -2.97
N GLY A 19 7.98 8.56 -4.24
CA GLY A 19 9.36 8.40 -4.71
C GLY A 19 10.02 7.06 -4.35
N GLN A 20 9.28 6.10 -3.78
CA GLN A 20 9.79 4.80 -3.33
C GLN A 20 9.20 3.62 -4.12
N VAL A 21 8.98 3.81 -5.43
CA VAL A 21 8.43 2.77 -6.32
C VAL A 21 9.33 1.55 -6.33
N GLU A 22 10.62 1.71 -6.64
CA GLU A 22 11.63 0.64 -6.67
C GLU A 22 11.65 -0.19 -5.38
N ASN A 23 11.56 0.48 -4.22
CA ASN A 23 11.51 -0.19 -2.93
C ASN A 23 10.25 -1.06 -2.80
N SER A 24 9.10 -0.55 -3.26
CA SER A 24 7.85 -1.31 -3.27
C SER A 24 7.93 -2.53 -4.20
N LEU A 25 8.54 -2.40 -5.38
CA LEU A 25 8.71 -3.53 -6.31
C LEU A 25 9.51 -4.66 -5.67
N ARG A 26 10.64 -4.32 -5.03
CA ARG A 26 11.49 -5.30 -4.32
C ARG A 26 10.79 -5.99 -3.16
N VAL A 27 9.90 -5.28 -2.47
CA VAL A 27 9.07 -5.88 -1.41
C VAL A 27 8.09 -6.89 -2.01
N LEU A 28 7.47 -6.58 -3.16
CA LEU A 28 6.57 -7.50 -3.84
C LEU A 28 7.31 -8.73 -4.36
N ASP A 29 8.51 -8.57 -4.92
CA ASP A 29 9.37 -9.69 -5.33
C ASP A 29 9.68 -10.58 -4.12
N TRP A 30 10.11 -9.98 -3.02
CA TRP A 30 10.40 -10.70 -1.79
C TRP A 30 9.19 -11.48 -1.26
N ILE A 31 7.97 -10.91 -1.35
CA ILE A 31 6.75 -11.61 -0.97
C ILE A 31 6.53 -12.84 -1.87
N GLY A 32 6.65 -12.68 -3.19
CA GLY A 32 6.48 -13.77 -4.16
C GLY A 32 7.52 -14.89 -4.01
N GLU A 33 8.74 -14.55 -3.60
CA GLU A 33 9.83 -15.50 -3.36
C GLU A 33 9.73 -16.19 -2.00
N THR A 34 9.22 -15.49 -0.98
CA THR A 34 9.24 -15.97 0.42
C THR A 34 8.03 -16.83 0.75
N PHE A 35 6.85 -16.51 0.21
CA PHE A 35 5.59 -17.16 0.59
C PHE A 35 5.10 -18.07 -0.53
N PRO A 36 4.68 -19.33 -0.23
CA PRO A 36 4.03 -20.16 -1.22
C PRO A 36 2.76 -19.49 -1.76
N LYS A 37 2.47 -19.66 -3.05
CA LYS A 37 1.28 -19.10 -3.71
C LYS A 37 0.00 -19.44 -2.93
N GLY A 38 -0.88 -18.45 -2.76
CA GLY A 38 -2.15 -18.58 -2.04
C GLY A 38 -2.06 -18.62 -0.50
N THR A 39 -0.89 -18.47 0.10
CA THR A 39 -0.75 -18.49 1.58
C THR A 39 -0.89 -17.12 2.23
N VAL A 40 -0.60 -16.06 1.49
CA VAL A 40 -0.72 -14.67 1.93
C VAL A 40 -1.50 -13.87 0.90
N LEU A 41 -2.22 -12.86 1.36
CA LEU A 41 -2.86 -11.88 0.51
C LEU A 41 -2.12 -10.55 0.61
N VAL A 42 -2.01 -9.81 -0.48
CA VAL A 42 -1.41 -8.48 -0.51
C VAL A 42 -2.48 -7.40 -0.68
N SER A 43 -2.40 -6.35 0.12
CA SER A 43 -3.22 -5.15 -0.03
C SER A 43 -2.30 -3.95 -0.23
N LEU A 44 -2.28 -3.43 -1.46
CA LEU A 44 -1.56 -2.22 -1.80
C LEU A 44 -2.33 -0.99 -1.31
N MET A 45 -1.66 -0.13 -0.55
CA MET A 45 -2.24 1.09 -0.01
C MET A 45 -1.49 2.31 -0.57
N ARG A 46 -2.25 3.31 -1.01
CA ARG A 46 -1.75 4.63 -1.40
C ARG A 46 -2.13 5.73 -0.41
N GLN A 47 -2.48 5.35 0.82
CA GLN A 47 -3.07 6.22 1.84
C GLN A 47 -2.02 7.06 2.61
N TYR A 48 -0.90 7.41 1.97
CA TYR A 48 0.10 8.26 2.58
C TYR A 48 -0.36 9.72 2.53
N THR A 49 -0.56 10.33 3.71
CA THR A 49 -0.84 11.76 3.83
C THR A 49 0.40 12.48 4.38
N PRO A 50 1.02 13.40 3.63
CA PRO A 50 2.12 14.22 4.12
C PRO A 50 1.72 14.99 5.37
N MET A 51 2.47 14.81 6.45
CA MET A 51 2.25 15.55 7.70
C MET A 51 3.02 16.89 7.67
N PRO A 52 2.59 17.91 8.44
CA PRO A 52 3.28 19.20 8.48
C PRO A 52 4.79 19.12 8.77
N ARG A 53 5.22 18.09 9.52
CA ARG A 53 6.65 17.85 9.84
C ARG A 53 7.51 17.49 8.63
N VAL A 54 6.92 16.91 7.59
CA VAL A 54 7.61 16.52 6.36
C VAL A 54 7.40 17.54 5.24
N ALA A 55 6.76 18.67 5.52
CA ALA A 55 6.62 19.74 4.54
C ALA A 55 8.01 20.23 4.09
N GLY A 56 8.23 20.29 2.77
CA GLY A 56 9.51 20.69 2.18
C GLY A 56 10.62 19.64 2.27
N LEU A 57 10.29 18.38 2.58
CA LEU A 57 11.21 17.24 2.51
C LEU A 57 10.84 16.30 1.34
N PRO A 58 11.25 16.60 0.09
CA PRO A 58 11.04 15.69 -1.03
C PRO A 58 11.71 14.32 -0.81
N PRO A 59 11.10 13.21 -1.25
CA PRO A 59 9.78 13.11 -1.88
C PRO A 59 8.60 12.97 -0.88
N LEU A 60 8.86 12.98 0.43
CA LEU A 60 7.87 12.69 1.47
C LEU A 60 6.88 13.83 1.73
N ASP A 61 7.10 14.99 1.12
CA ASP A 61 6.27 16.19 1.20
C ASP A 61 5.02 16.15 0.29
N ARG A 62 4.86 15.10 -0.51
CA ARG A 62 3.71 14.91 -1.42
C ARG A 62 3.04 13.56 -1.27
N GLN A 63 1.83 13.42 -1.81
CA GLN A 63 1.17 12.14 -1.93
C GLN A 63 1.79 11.28 -3.04
N VAL A 64 1.51 9.97 -3.00
CA VAL A 64 1.85 9.03 -4.08
C VAL A 64 1.07 9.41 -5.34
N THR A 65 1.77 9.57 -6.46
CA THR A 65 1.12 9.91 -7.73
C THR A 65 0.33 8.72 -8.29
N GLN A 66 -0.52 8.97 -9.29
CA GLN A 66 -1.25 7.89 -9.95
C GLN A 66 -0.28 6.92 -10.65
N GLU A 67 0.74 7.46 -11.30
CA GLU A 67 1.73 6.70 -12.06
C GLU A 67 2.59 5.81 -11.15
N GLU A 68 3.00 6.33 -9.98
CA GLU A 68 3.71 5.54 -8.98
C GLU A 68 2.85 4.39 -8.46
N TYR A 69 1.58 4.65 -8.20
CA TYR A 69 0.63 3.62 -7.76
C TYR A 69 0.42 2.55 -8.83
N GLU A 70 0.18 2.97 -10.07
CA GLU A 70 -0.03 2.07 -11.22
C GLU A 70 1.21 1.20 -11.48
N ALA A 71 2.41 1.75 -11.38
CA ALA A 71 3.64 0.99 -11.54
C ALA A 71 3.75 -0.16 -10.52
N VAL A 72 3.46 0.11 -9.25
CA VAL A 72 3.49 -0.92 -8.19
C VAL A 72 2.35 -1.93 -8.37
N LEU A 73 1.17 -1.47 -8.78
CA LEU A 73 0.01 -2.32 -9.04
C LEU A 73 0.26 -3.29 -10.20
N SER A 74 0.79 -2.78 -11.32
CA SER A 74 1.18 -3.61 -12.46
C SER A 74 2.20 -4.69 -12.07
N TRP A 75 3.16 -4.33 -11.21
CA TRP A 75 4.17 -5.28 -10.74
C TRP A 75 3.61 -6.36 -9.82
N MET A 76 2.64 -6.03 -8.97
CA MET A 76 1.93 -7.00 -8.15
C MET A 76 1.22 -8.05 -9.02
N TYR A 77 0.58 -7.61 -10.12
CA TYR A 77 -0.04 -8.53 -11.08
C TYR A 77 0.98 -9.42 -11.81
N LEU A 78 2.13 -8.86 -12.20
CA LEU A 78 3.21 -9.62 -12.85
C LEU A 78 3.81 -10.69 -11.93
N ASN A 79 3.83 -10.45 -10.62
CA ASN A 79 4.29 -11.42 -9.62
C ASN A 79 3.21 -12.44 -9.22
N GLU A 80 2.03 -12.42 -9.85
CA GLU A 80 0.89 -13.30 -9.52
C GLU A 80 0.51 -13.29 -8.03
N LEU A 81 0.65 -12.14 -7.37
CA LEU A 81 0.30 -12.00 -5.96
C LEU A 81 -1.22 -11.86 -5.79
N ASP A 82 -1.82 -12.79 -5.05
CA ASP A 82 -3.24 -12.74 -4.68
C ASP A 82 -3.50 -11.54 -3.77
N GLY A 83 -4.51 -10.71 -4.07
CA GLY A 83 -4.75 -9.54 -3.24
C GLY A 83 -5.93 -8.64 -3.61
N PHE A 84 -6.27 -7.76 -2.67
CA PHE A 84 -7.35 -6.78 -2.78
C PHE A 84 -6.77 -5.41 -3.13
N VAL A 85 -7.19 -4.86 -4.25
CA VAL A 85 -6.95 -3.46 -4.62
C VAL A 85 -7.99 -2.61 -3.90
N GLN A 86 -7.58 -1.85 -2.86
CA GLN A 86 -8.50 -0.91 -2.21
C GLN A 86 -8.49 0.42 -2.99
N GLU A 87 -9.65 0.80 -3.54
CA GLU A 87 -9.84 1.99 -4.41
C GLU A 87 -9.75 3.35 -3.69
N GLU A 88 -9.69 3.39 -2.35
CA GLU A 88 -9.77 4.66 -1.63
C GLU A 88 -8.42 5.37 -1.48
N ALA A 89 -8.31 6.54 -2.12
CA ALA A 89 -7.18 7.46 -2.02
C ALA A 89 -6.96 7.99 -0.59
N ALA A 90 -5.73 8.44 -0.30
CA ALA A 90 -5.39 9.11 0.95
C ALA A 90 -6.31 10.32 1.20
N SER A 91 -7.03 10.31 2.32
CA SER A 91 -7.86 11.42 2.79
C SER A 91 -7.55 11.70 4.26
N GLU A 92 -7.58 12.97 4.66
CA GLU A 92 -7.42 13.38 6.08
C GLU A 92 -8.38 12.65 7.03
N LYS A 93 -9.50 12.16 6.49
CA LYS A 93 -10.51 11.35 7.19
C LYS A 93 -9.94 10.05 7.80
N PHE A 94 -8.82 9.55 7.30
CA PHE A 94 -8.18 8.32 7.78
C PHE A 94 -7.08 8.56 8.83
N ILE A 95 -6.74 9.81 9.15
CA ILE A 95 -5.75 10.11 10.19
C ILE A 95 -6.45 9.99 11.55
N PRO A 96 -6.06 9.03 12.40
CA PRO A 96 -6.62 8.94 13.75
C PRO A 96 -6.31 10.22 14.52
N ASN A 97 -7.27 10.69 15.34
CA ASN A 97 -7.01 11.81 16.23
C ASN A 97 -6.19 11.33 17.44
N PHE A 98 -4.87 11.48 17.36
CA PHE A 98 -3.94 11.12 18.44
C PHE A 98 -3.88 12.15 19.59
N LYS A 99 -4.68 13.22 19.55
CA LYS A 99 -4.73 14.26 20.61
C LYS A 99 -5.87 14.05 21.62
N LYS A 100 -6.58 12.93 21.56
CA LYS A 100 -7.60 12.57 22.54
C LYS A 100 -7.05 11.48 23.47
N GLU A 101 -6.56 11.91 24.63
CA GLU A 101 -6.59 11.12 25.88
C GLU A 101 -7.88 11.45 26.64
#